data_AF-A0A933S9B9-F1
#
_entry.id   AF-A0A933S9B9-F1
#
_cell.length_a   1.000
_cell.length_b   1.000
_cell.length_c   1.000
_cell.angle_alpha   90.00
_cell.angle_beta   90.00
_cell.angle_gamma   90.00
#
_symmetry.space_group_name_H-M   'P 1'
#
loop_
_entity.id
_entity.type
_entity.pdbx_description
1 polymer ?
#
loop_
_entity_poly.entity_id
_entity_poly.type
_entity_poly.pdbx_seq_one_letter_code
_entity_poly.pdbx_strand_id
1 'polypeptide(L)' 'MANLTAFIAKMGVNILQTIHDRNEPYTHIDQTEVALTLETRGPEHTKKVISCLREHVYRLEVVGSD' A
#
# COMPACT_ATOMS: atom_id res chain seq x y z
N MET A 1 -1.58 8.19 7.19
CA MET A 1 -1.09 8.42 5.81
C MET A 1 0.39 8.76 5.72
N ALA A 2 0.88 9.86 6.32
CA ALA A 2 2.29 10.27 6.19
C ALA A 2 3.32 9.15 6.47
N ASN A 3 3.08 8.32 7.49
CA ASN A 3 3.99 7.21 7.84
C ASN A 3 4.04 6.09 6.80
N LEU A 4 2.91 5.75 6.16
CA LEU A 4 2.84 4.67 5.17
C LEU A 4 3.54 5.07 3.87
N THR A 5 3.27 6.27 3.38
CA THR A 5 3.89 6.81 2.16
C THR A 5 5.41 6.95 2.33
N ALA A 6 5.86 7.44 3.50
CA ALA A 6 7.28 7.53 3.82
C ALA A 6 7.95 6.15 3.94
N PHE A 7 7.25 5.15 4.50
CA PHE A 7 7.72 3.78 4.56
C PHE A 7 7.91 3.18 3.15
N ILE A 8 6.92 3.38 2.27
CA ILE A 8 6.99 2.92 0.87
C ILE A 8 8.14 3.59 0.12
N ALA A 9 8.33 4.91 0.29
CA ALA A 9 9.44 5.62 -0.32
C ALA A 9 10.81 5.07 0.11
N LYS A 10 10.98 4.69 1.40
CA LYS A 10 12.22 4.08 1.91
C LYS A 10 12.52 2.71 1.30
N MET A 11 11.51 1.99 0.80
CA MET A 11 11.70 0.73 0.10
C MET A 11 12.21 0.93 -1.35
N GLY A 12 12.32 2.18 -1.83
CA GLY A 12 12.75 2.48 -3.20
C GLY A 12 11.66 2.18 -4.24
N VAL A 13 10.40 2.31 -3.84
CA VAL A 13 9.20 2.11 -4.65
C VAL A 13 8.64 3.47 -5.07
N ASN A 14 8.26 3.60 -6.33
CA ASN A 14 7.59 4.80 -6.82
C ASN A 14 6.08 4.66 -6.59
N ILE A 15 5.44 5.73 -6.13
CA ILE A 15 3.98 5.78 -5.97
C ILE A 15 3.44 6.51 -7.19
N LEU A 16 2.72 5.78 -8.05
CA LEU A 16 2.10 6.34 -9.25
C LEU A 16 0.75 6.98 -8.93
N GLN A 17 0.00 6.39 -8.01
CA GLN A 17 -1.33 6.85 -7.65
C GLN A 17 -1.65 6.54 -6.20
N THR A 18 -2.42 7.42 -5.58
CA THR A 18 -2.99 7.22 -4.24
C THR A 18 -4.44 7.66 -4.26
N ILE A 19 -5.35 6.73 -3.97
CA ILE A 19 -6.78 6.98 -3.82
C ILE A 19 -7.13 6.73 -2.36
N HIS A 20 -7.86 7.67 -1.75
CA HIS A 20 -8.41 7.48 -0.41
C HIS A 20 -9.89 7.17 -0.57
N ASP A 21 -10.33 6.03 -0.06
CA ASP A 21 -11.76 5.80 0.10
C ASP A 21 -12.17 6.32 1.49
N ARG A 22 -13.05 7.33 1.50
CA ARG A 22 -13.62 7.91 2.73
C ARG A 22 -15.12 7.66 2.83
N ASN A 23 -15.68 6.92 1.89
CA ASN A 23 -17.13 6.75 1.74
C ASN A 23 -17.61 5.36 2.17
N GLU A 24 -16.73 4.48 2.64
CA GLU A 24 -17.16 3.21 3.21
C GLU A 24 -17.89 3.43 4.55
N PRO A 25 -19.17 3.02 4.66
CA PRO A 25 -19.95 3.17 5.89
C PRO A 25 -19.50 2.24 7.04
N TYR A 26 -18.45 1.44 6.83
CA TYR A 26 -18.01 0.38 7.75
C TYR A 26 -16.54 0.46 8.16
N THR A 27 -15.80 1.49 7.74
CA THR A 27 -14.45 1.70 8.28
C THR A 27 -14.60 2.11 9.75
N HIS A 28 -14.19 1.25 10.68
CA HIS A 28 -14.19 1.57 12.11
C HIS A 28 -13.52 2.93 12.33
N ILE A 29 -13.96 3.67 13.37
CA ILE A 29 -13.65 5.09 13.69
C ILE A 29 -12.14 5.47 13.71
N ASP A 30 -11.21 4.54 13.51
CA ASP A 30 -9.75 4.79 13.49
C ASP A 30 -9.00 4.09 12.35
N GLN A 31 -9.70 3.62 11.32
CA GLN A 31 -9.10 2.96 10.16
C GLN A 31 -9.24 3.83 8.92
N THR A 32 -8.27 3.72 8.01
CA THR A 32 -8.34 4.40 6.72
C THR A 32 -7.89 3.46 5.63
N GLU A 33 -8.74 3.29 4.63
CA GLU A 33 -8.42 2.54 3.44
C GLU A 33 -7.77 3.43 2.38
N VAL A 34 -6.71 2.91 1.76
CA VAL A 34 -6.05 3.54 0.62
C VAL A 34 -5.74 2.52 -0.44
N ALA A 35 -6.06 2.85 -1.68
CA ALA A 35 -5.58 2.15 -2.84
C ALA A 35 -4.32 2.85 -3.36
N LEU A 36 -3.24 2.08 -3.48
CA LEU A 36 -1.95 2.55 -3.95
C LEU A 36 -1.56 1.80 -5.23
N THR A 37 -1.17 2.55 -6.26
CA THR A 37 -0.51 1.99 -7.44
C THR A 37 0.98 2.22 -7.30
N LEU A 38 1.74 1.13 -7.25
CA LEU A 38 3.17 1.13 -6.97
C LEU A 38 3.95 0.60 -8.17
N GLU A 39 5.05 1.25 -8.50
CA GLU A 39 6.01 0.77 -9.49
C GLU A 39 7.27 0.26 -8.79
N THR A 40 7.64 -0.98 -9.10
CA THR A 40 8.81 -1.67 -8.56
C THR A 40 9.82 -1.94 -9.66
N ARG A 41 11.03 -2.38 -9.27
CA ARG A 41 12.15 -2.61 -10.20
C ARG A 41 12.08 -3.99 -10.88
N GLY A 42 11.06 -4.78 -10.59
CA GLY A 42 10.91 -6.16 -11.05
C GLY A 42 10.27 -7.08 -10.01
N PRO A 43 10.05 -8.36 -10.35
CA PRO A 43 9.22 -9.29 -9.58
C PRO A 43 9.76 -9.61 -8.19
N GLU A 44 11.09 -9.77 -8.04
CA GLU A 44 11.70 -9.98 -6.72
C GLU A 44 11.54 -8.77 -5.80
N HIS A 45 11.61 -7.56 -6.38
CA HIS A 45 11.35 -6.35 -5.62
C HIS A 45 9.86 -6.26 -5.23
N THR A 46 8.94 -6.60 -6.13
CA THR A 46 7.49 -6.68 -5.84
C THR A 46 7.21 -7.61 -4.66
N LYS A 47 7.76 -8.83 -4.66
CA LYS A 47 7.56 -9.79 -3.56
C LYS A 47 8.04 -9.23 -2.22
N LYS A 48 9.22 -8.60 -2.20
CA LYS A 48 9.78 -7.98 -0.99
C LYS A 48 8.88 -6.85 -0.46
N VAL A 49 8.39 -5.98 -1.35
CA VAL A 49 7.50 -4.87 -1.00
C VAL A 49 6.19 -5.38 -0.43
N ILE A 50 5.56 -6.38 -1.07
CA ILE A 50 4.33 -7.00 -0.58
C ILE A 50 4.54 -7.61 0.81
N SER A 51 5.65 -8.34 1.02
CA SER A 51 5.98 -8.93 2.32
C SER A 51 6.10 -7.87 3.41
N CYS A 52 6.85 -6.79 3.15
CA CYS A 52 6.99 -5.69 4.09
C CYS A 52 5.65 -5.00 4.38
N LEU A 53 4.83 -4.74 3.35
CA LEU A 53 3.52 -4.11 3.54
C LEU A 53 2.60 -4.96 4.42
N ARG A 54 2.55 -6.28 4.20
CA ARG A 54 1.74 -7.21 5.02
C ARG A 54 2.06 -7.13 6.51
N GLU A 55 3.29 -6.83 6.88
CA GLU A 55 3.72 -6.71 8.28
C GLU A 55 3.36 -5.35 8.91
N HIS A 56 3.10 -4.32 8.09
CA HIS A 56 2.96 -2.94 8.54
C HIS A 56 1.54 -2.36 8.37
N VAL A 57 0.62 -3.09 7.73
CA VAL A 57 -0.78 -2.68 7.54
C VAL A 57 -1.74 -3.69 8.16
N TYR A 58 -2.92 -3.22 8.56
CA TYR A 58 -3.94 -4.08 9.17
C TYR A 58 -4.49 -5.13 8.19
N ARG A 59 -4.71 -4.74 6.93
CA ARG A 59 -5.14 -5.61 5.84
C ARG A 59 -4.47 -5.15 4.55
N LEU A 60 -3.99 -6.10 3.75
CA LEU A 60 -3.41 -5.83 2.44
C LEU A 60 -4.11 -6.67 1.39
N GLU A 61 -4.66 -6.00 0.38
CA GLU A 61 -5.12 -6.63 -0.85
C GLU A 61 -4.21 -6.22 -2.00
N VAL A 62 -3.81 -7.19 -2.82
CA VAL A 62 -2.95 -6.96 -3.97
C VAL A 62 -3.78 -7.26 -5.22
N VAL A 63 -3.87 -6.29 -6.12
CA VAL A 63 -4.64 -6.37 -7.36
C VAL A 63 -3.67 -6.28 -8.54
N GLY A 64 -3.74 -7.26 -9.46
CA GLY A 64 -2.99 -7.22 -10.72
C GLY A 64 -1.51 -7.62 -10.65
N SER A 65 -1.12 -8.49 -9.69
CA SER A 65 0.25 -9.02 -9.58
C SER A 65 0.35 -10.50 -10.02
N ASP A 66 -0.21 -10.83 -11.20
CA ASP A 66 0.07 -12.08 -11.92
C ASP A 66 1.39 -11.99 -12.69
#